data_AF-A0A8J7AXA9-F1
#
_entry.id   AF-A0A8J7AXA9-F1
#
_cell.length_a   1.000
_cell.length_b   1.000
_cell.length_c   1.000
_cell.angle_alpha   90.00
_cell.angle_beta   90.00
_cell.angle_gamma   90.00
#
_symmetry.space_group_name_H-M   'P 1'
#
loop_
_entity.id
_entity.type
_entity.pdbx_description
1 polymer ?
#
loop_
_entity_poly.entity_id
_entity_poly.type
_entity_poly.pdbx_seq_one_letter_code
_entity_poly.pdbx_strand_id
1 'polypeptide(L)'
;MSLPPDPEASPTQRALQAVRQLKARVAELERSQAEPIAIIGMGCRFPGGAENPERYWQLLQKGKDAITEIPPDRWDVAEYYSPDPGAAGKMISRHGGFVPDPYGFDAPFFRLAPREALCLDPQQRLFLEVSWEALEQAGVAAERLQGEATSVFVGICSVDYWQRLLAQPASDGDAYVTTGNTHSVTAGRLSYLLGVTGPSIALDAACASSLVAVHLACQSLRLGECHLAIAGGVNRIITPDASIHFSKARMLSPEGRCRTFDAAANGFVRGEGGGAVVLKRLSQAEADGDPILALLLGSAVNHNGRTSSLTAPNGPAQQAVIRQALAVGQIDPTAVSYVETHGTGTALGDPIELAALGQVFVKRSAADPLALGAGKTNIGHLEAAAGIAGLIKTVLALQHRELPANLHLKTPNPDVDWARLPLQPLTQSQSWTADRRIAGVSAFGFNGSNAHVVVAEPPSPPPSRLGQGPYLLALSARTDAALKQLVQRYESHLTTHPDLSLGDICYTAIAGRCHFNHRLAMIADSLPELLHTCRAFLQDQPAANWVQGRAEPTGSKTIPISTRDGMLTAEQTPLAGPDGLNQLARLYVQGANLEWTNRAHRKVPLPTYPFQRQQYGLGALTQRSGMKS
;
A
#
# COMPACT_ATOMS: atom_id res chain seq x y z
N MET A 1 16.06 17.47 29.17
CA MET A 1 16.23 18.01 30.54
C MET A 1 17.07 19.27 30.46
N SER A 2 16.48 20.43 30.70
CA SER A 2 17.21 21.70 30.80
C SER A 2 17.97 21.75 32.12
N LEU A 3 19.28 21.99 32.06
CA LEU A 3 20.10 22.31 33.24
C LEU A 3 19.46 23.51 33.99
N PRO A 4 19.40 23.49 35.33
CA PRO A 4 18.91 24.63 36.09
C PRO A 4 19.77 25.88 35.79
N PRO A 5 19.16 27.08 35.76
CA PRO A 5 19.91 28.30 35.50
C PRO A 5 20.96 28.52 36.58
N ASP A 6 22.18 28.83 36.15
CA ASP A 6 23.30 29.16 37.03
C ASP A 6 22.97 30.46 37.81
N PRO A 7 22.87 30.42 39.16
CA PRO A 7 22.48 31.58 39.96
C PRO A 7 23.48 32.75 39.87
N GLU A 8 24.71 32.53 39.38
CA GLU A 8 25.74 33.57 39.22
C GLU A 8 25.76 34.21 37.82
N ALA A 9 24.91 33.77 36.88
CA ALA A 9 24.93 34.29 35.51
C ALA A 9 24.40 35.74 35.41
N SER A 10 25.23 36.61 34.83
CA SER A 10 24.85 37.99 34.49
C SER A 10 23.55 38.05 33.65
N PRO A 11 22.78 39.14 33.70
CA PRO A 11 21.57 39.28 32.88
C PRO A 11 21.80 39.00 31.39
N THR A 12 22.97 39.39 30.85
CA THR A 12 23.38 39.13 29.47
C THR A 12 23.65 37.65 29.20
N GLN A 13 24.28 36.92 30.13
CA GLN A 13 24.49 35.48 29.99
C GLN A 13 23.16 34.70 30.02
N ARG A 14 22.23 35.09 30.90
CA ARG A 14 20.87 34.51 30.94
C ARG A 14 20.09 34.79 29.65
N ALA A 15 20.17 36.01 29.12
CA ALA A 15 19.56 36.35 27.84
C ALA A 15 20.16 35.53 26.67
N LEU A 16 21.49 35.36 26.62
CA LEU A 16 22.16 34.55 25.60
C LEU A 16 21.76 33.07 25.70
N GLN A 17 21.64 32.52 26.90
CA GLN A 17 21.19 31.15 27.12
C GLN A 17 19.74 30.95 26.67
N ALA A 18 18.85 31.89 27.00
CA ALA A 18 17.45 31.87 26.55
C ALA A 18 17.36 31.95 25.01
N VAL A 19 18.13 32.81 24.35
CA VAL A 19 18.19 32.89 22.89
C VAL A 19 18.69 31.58 22.29
N ARG A 20 19.72 30.93 22.87
CA ARG A 20 20.19 29.62 22.41
C ARG A 20 19.13 28.54 22.55
N GLN A 21 18.42 28.50 23.68
CA GLN A 21 17.33 27.55 23.91
C GLN A 21 16.16 27.77 22.94
N LEU A 22 15.77 29.03 22.71
CA LEU A 22 14.73 29.38 21.73
C LEU A 22 15.15 28.99 20.32
N LYS A 23 16.38 29.29 19.90
CA LYS A 23 16.91 28.87 18.59
C LYS A 23 16.92 27.36 18.42
N ALA A 24 17.34 26.63 19.46
CA ALA A 24 17.33 25.17 19.45
C ALA A 24 15.90 24.61 19.30
N ARG A 25 14.93 25.19 20.03
CA ARG A 25 13.53 24.80 19.97
C ARG A 25 12.89 25.13 18.61
N VAL A 26 13.20 26.29 18.02
CA VAL A 26 12.76 26.64 16.67
C VAL A 26 13.32 25.64 15.65
N ALA A 27 14.62 25.36 15.69
CA ALA A 27 15.25 24.39 14.80
C ALA A 27 14.68 22.97 14.97
N GLU A 28 14.31 22.57 16.19
CA GLU A 28 13.65 21.30 16.44
C GLU A 28 12.24 21.25 15.84
N LEU A 29 11.44 22.31 16.00
CA LEU A 29 10.12 22.42 15.40
C LEU A 29 10.17 22.43 13.87
N GLU A 30 11.13 23.15 13.29
CA GLU A 30 11.36 23.16 11.84
C GLU A 30 11.74 21.76 11.33
N ARG A 31 12.61 21.04 12.07
CA ARG A 31 12.96 19.66 11.75
C ARG A 31 11.77 18.72 11.85
N SER A 32 10.93 18.82 12.89
CA SER A 32 9.77 17.94 13.04
C SER A 32 8.71 18.18 11.97
N GLN A 33 8.54 19.44 11.51
CA GLN A 33 7.60 19.78 10.43
C GLN A 33 8.07 19.27 9.06
N ALA A 34 9.39 19.27 8.83
CA ALA A 34 10.00 18.83 7.58
C ALA A 34 10.51 17.37 7.63
N GLU A 35 10.28 16.64 8.73
CA GLU A 35 10.81 15.29 8.88
C GLU A 35 10.25 14.38 7.77
N PRO A 36 11.13 13.64 7.06
CA PRO A 36 10.70 12.63 6.11
C PRO A 36 9.86 11.55 6.78
N ILE A 37 8.82 11.10 6.08
CA ILE A 37 8.01 9.95 6.50
C ILE A 37 8.47 8.73 5.72
N ALA A 38 8.90 7.69 6.43
CA ALA A 38 9.28 6.42 5.85
C ALA A 38 8.05 5.61 5.48
N ILE A 39 8.03 5.08 4.25
CA ILE A 39 7.16 3.96 3.87
C ILE A 39 7.88 2.69 4.31
N ILE A 40 7.30 1.96 5.27
CA ILE A 40 7.92 0.76 5.82
C ILE A 40 7.28 -0.53 5.34
N GLY A 41 6.07 -0.47 4.78
CA GLY A 41 5.38 -1.61 4.19
C GLY A 41 4.37 -1.17 3.16
N MET A 42 4.06 -2.04 2.20
CA MET A 42 3.02 -1.80 1.21
C MET A 42 2.34 -3.11 0.79
N GLY A 43 1.05 -3.02 0.49
CA GLY A 43 0.24 -4.12 -0.03
C GLY A 43 -0.67 -3.60 -1.13
N CYS A 44 -0.93 -4.41 -2.15
CA CYS A 44 -1.83 -4.02 -3.23
C CYS A 44 -2.47 -5.18 -3.96
N ARG A 45 -3.64 -4.93 -4.53
CA ARG A 45 -4.20 -5.75 -5.61
C ARG A 45 -4.74 -4.91 -6.72
N PHE A 46 -4.21 -5.13 -7.91
CA PHE A 46 -4.54 -4.42 -9.14
C PHE A 46 -4.87 -5.40 -10.29
N PRO A 47 -5.45 -4.90 -11.39
CA PRO A 47 -5.80 -5.71 -12.55
C PRO A 47 -4.61 -6.45 -13.16
N GLY A 48 -4.90 -7.50 -13.94
CA GLY A 48 -3.89 -8.22 -14.72
C GLY A 48 -3.03 -9.23 -13.94
N GLY A 49 -3.47 -9.61 -12.73
CA GLY A 49 -2.78 -10.57 -11.85
C GLY A 49 -1.76 -9.92 -10.90
N ALA A 50 -1.84 -8.60 -10.73
CA ALA A 50 -1.00 -7.86 -9.79
C ALA A 50 -1.54 -8.00 -8.36
N GLU A 51 -1.37 -9.18 -7.76
CA GLU A 51 -1.92 -9.55 -6.45
C GLU A 51 -1.08 -9.08 -5.25
N ASN A 52 0.11 -8.52 -5.51
CA ASN A 52 1.04 -7.94 -4.55
C ASN A 52 2.04 -7.01 -5.28
N PRO A 53 2.89 -6.26 -4.56
CA PRO A 53 3.83 -5.32 -5.18
C PRO A 53 4.78 -5.98 -6.19
N GLU A 54 5.27 -7.20 -5.91
CA GLU A 54 6.19 -7.91 -6.80
C GLU A 54 5.53 -8.30 -8.12
N ARG A 55 4.27 -8.79 -8.07
CA ARG A 55 3.48 -9.09 -9.28
C ARG A 55 3.10 -7.83 -10.03
N TYR A 56 2.85 -6.72 -9.33
CA TYR A 56 2.63 -5.44 -9.99
C TYR A 56 3.88 -4.96 -10.73
N TRP A 57 5.06 -5.08 -10.12
CA TRP A 57 6.32 -4.79 -10.81
C TRP A 57 6.52 -5.64 -12.06
N GLN A 58 6.30 -6.95 -11.96
CA GLN A 58 6.40 -7.85 -13.13
C GLN A 58 5.43 -7.47 -14.26
N LEU A 59 4.24 -6.97 -13.92
CA LEU A 59 3.27 -6.46 -14.90
C LEU A 59 3.80 -5.21 -15.61
N LEU A 60 4.34 -4.25 -14.83
CA LEU A 60 4.91 -3.00 -15.34
C LEU A 60 6.15 -3.24 -16.20
N GLN A 61 7.08 -4.08 -15.74
CA GLN A 61 8.31 -4.42 -16.47
C GLN A 61 8.01 -5.06 -17.83
N LYS A 62 6.97 -5.89 -17.91
CA LYS A 62 6.52 -6.52 -19.16
C LYS A 62 5.72 -5.59 -20.06
N GLY A 63 5.47 -4.34 -19.65
CA GLY A 63 4.62 -3.41 -20.39
C GLY A 63 3.21 -3.94 -20.63
N LYS A 64 2.67 -4.73 -19.69
CA LYS A 64 1.38 -5.41 -19.87
C LYS A 64 0.22 -4.42 -19.74
N ASP A 65 -0.68 -4.47 -20.71
CA ASP A 65 -2.01 -3.88 -20.67
C ASP A 65 -2.95 -4.85 -19.96
N ALA A 66 -3.50 -4.42 -18.82
CA ALA A 66 -4.36 -5.22 -17.95
C ALA A 66 -5.86 -4.97 -18.17
N ILE A 67 -6.22 -4.19 -19.19
CA ILE A 67 -7.61 -3.88 -19.49
C ILE A 67 -8.25 -5.01 -20.28
N THR A 68 -9.37 -5.52 -19.77
CA THR A 68 -10.15 -6.59 -20.39
C THR A 68 -11.54 -6.09 -20.75
N GLU A 69 -12.32 -6.88 -21.48
CA GLU A 69 -13.76 -6.69 -21.54
C GLU A 69 -14.38 -6.90 -20.14
N ILE A 70 -15.53 -6.28 -19.87
CA ILE A 70 -16.29 -6.46 -18.63
C ILE A 70 -16.57 -7.95 -18.40
N PRO A 71 -16.14 -8.51 -17.25
CA PRO A 71 -16.37 -9.91 -16.95
C PRO A 71 -17.85 -10.26 -16.78
N PRO A 72 -18.29 -11.47 -17.20
CA PRO A 72 -19.69 -11.88 -17.14
C PRO A 72 -20.22 -12.09 -15.72
N ASP A 73 -19.33 -12.25 -14.72
CA ASP A 73 -19.68 -12.31 -13.30
C ASP A 73 -20.04 -10.94 -12.71
N ARG A 74 -19.93 -9.84 -13.49
CA ARG A 74 -20.37 -8.50 -13.10
C ARG A 74 -21.77 -8.17 -13.60
N TRP A 75 -21.93 -8.09 -14.91
CA TRP A 75 -23.20 -7.89 -15.63
C TRP A 75 -23.02 -8.26 -17.11
N ASP A 76 -24.14 -8.44 -17.83
CA ASP A 76 -24.10 -8.67 -19.28
C ASP A 76 -23.77 -7.36 -20.01
N VAL A 77 -22.56 -7.26 -20.57
CA VAL A 77 -22.10 -6.07 -21.30
C VAL A 77 -22.99 -5.72 -22.48
N ALA A 78 -23.61 -6.70 -23.15
CA ALA A 78 -24.46 -6.47 -24.31
C ALA A 78 -25.75 -5.71 -23.95
N GLU A 79 -26.24 -5.90 -22.72
CA GLU A 79 -27.42 -5.20 -22.21
C GLU A 79 -27.17 -3.70 -22.02
N TYR A 80 -25.93 -3.30 -21.70
CA TYR A 80 -25.62 -1.91 -21.33
C TYR A 80 -24.76 -1.17 -22.35
N TYR A 81 -24.20 -1.84 -23.36
CA TYR A 81 -23.36 -1.18 -24.36
C TYR A 81 -24.18 -0.53 -25.49
N SER A 82 -23.73 0.64 -25.94
CA SER A 82 -24.12 1.22 -27.23
C SER A 82 -22.97 2.03 -27.83
N PRO A 83 -22.68 1.91 -29.13
CA PRO A 83 -21.72 2.79 -29.80
C PRO A 83 -22.24 4.22 -29.96
N ASP A 84 -23.56 4.46 -29.80
CA ASP A 84 -24.14 5.80 -29.80
C ASP A 84 -23.99 6.45 -28.40
N PRO A 85 -23.21 7.54 -28.26
CA PRO A 85 -23.08 8.26 -26.99
C PRO A 85 -24.40 8.84 -26.46
N GLY A 86 -25.40 9.05 -27.33
CA GLY A 86 -26.73 9.54 -26.99
C GLY A 86 -27.63 8.51 -26.32
N ALA A 87 -27.50 7.22 -26.65
CA ALA A 87 -28.40 6.14 -26.25
C ALA A 87 -28.66 6.06 -24.73
N ALA A 88 -29.91 6.28 -24.29
CA ALA A 88 -30.27 6.33 -22.87
C ALA A 88 -29.96 5.02 -22.13
N GLY A 89 -29.41 5.12 -20.91
CA GLY A 89 -29.08 3.95 -20.08
C GLY A 89 -27.92 3.09 -20.60
N LYS A 90 -27.18 3.56 -21.62
CA LYS A 90 -26.06 2.83 -22.22
C LYS A 90 -24.72 3.46 -21.91
N MET A 91 -23.69 2.63 -21.83
CA MET A 91 -22.28 2.99 -21.74
C MET A 91 -21.57 2.87 -23.10
N ILE A 92 -20.60 3.76 -23.32
CA ILE A 92 -19.85 3.86 -24.60
C ILE A 92 -18.67 2.88 -24.68
N SER A 93 -18.26 2.31 -23.56
CA SER A 93 -17.12 1.40 -23.46
C SER A 93 -17.54 0.04 -22.91
N ARG A 94 -16.87 -1.01 -23.39
CA ARG A 94 -17.05 -2.41 -22.95
C ARG A 94 -15.94 -2.89 -22.04
N HIS A 95 -14.95 -2.05 -21.74
CA HIS A 95 -13.69 -2.46 -21.15
C HIS A 95 -13.45 -1.84 -19.79
N GLY A 96 -12.62 -2.51 -18.99
CA GLY A 96 -12.20 -2.06 -17.66
C GLY A 96 -10.99 -2.83 -17.15
N GLY A 97 -10.31 -2.28 -16.15
CA GLY A 97 -9.30 -3.01 -15.37
C GLY A 97 -9.98 -3.70 -14.20
N PHE A 98 -10.07 -5.03 -14.19
CA PHE A 98 -10.78 -5.77 -13.14
C PHE A 98 -9.82 -6.56 -12.25
N VAL A 99 -10.13 -6.58 -10.96
CA VAL A 99 -9.53 -7.55 -10.04
C VAL A 99 -10.46 -8.76 -10.00
N PRO A 100 -9.95 -9.99 -10.18
CA PRO A 100 -10.79 -11.17 -10.16
C PRO A 100 -11.41 -11.38 -8.78
N ASP A 101 -12.49 -12.17 -8.73
CA ASP A 101 -13.14 -12.61 -7.51
C ASP A 101 -13.56 -11.45 -6.57
N PRO A 102 -14.52 -10.60 -6.99
CA PRO A 102 -14.96 -9.46 -6.20
C PRO A 102 -15.60 -9.83 -4.87
N TYR A 103 -16.12 -11.05 -4.72
CA TYR A 103 -16.87 -11.48 -3.54
C TYR A 103 -16.12 -12.46 -2.64
N GLY A 104 -14.93 -12.92 -3.05
CA GLY A 104 -14.06 -13.76 -2.24
C GLY A 104 -13.42 -13.00 -1.08
N PHE A 105 -13.47 -13.60 0.11
CA PHE A 105 -12.90 -13.02 1.33
C PHE A 105 -12.67 -14.09 2.40
N ASP A 106 -11.72 -13.90 3.31
CA ASP A 106 -11.51 -14.78 4.47
C ASP A 106 -12.14 -14.18 5.74
N ALA A 107 -13.47 -14.24 5.83
CA ALA A 107 -14.20 -13.66 6.96
C ALA A 107 -13.79 -14.23 8.34
N PRO A 108 -13.59 -15.56 8.51
CA PRO A 108 -13.12 -16.11 9.78
C PRO A 108 -11.77 -15.54 10.22
N PHE A 109 -10.85 -15.26 9.29
CA PHE A 109 -9.57 -14.65 9.62
C PHE A 109 -9.73 -13.29 10.30
N PHE A 110 -10.63 -12.46 9.77
CA PHE A 110 -10.98 -11.15 10.30
C PHE A 110 -12.06 -11.20 11.38
N ARG A 111 -12.34 -12.37 11.97
CA ARG A 111 -13.33 -12.55 13.05
C ARG A 111 -14.73 -12.04 12.70
N LEU A 112 -15.11 -12.14 11.43
CA LEU A 112 -16.42 -11.73 10.92
C LEU A 112 -17.32 -12.95 10.75
N ALA A 113 -18.56 -12.84 11.24
CA ALA A 113 -19.55 -13.89 11.03
C ALA A 113 -19.92 -13.97 9.54
N PRO A 114 -20.18 -15.18 8.98
CA PRO A 114 -20.56 -15.32 7.58
C PRO A 114 -21.76 -14.45 7.17
N ARG A 115 -22.71 -14.23 8.09
CA ARG A 115 -23.88 -13.36 7.85
C ARG A 115 -23.48 -11.90 7.67
N GLU A 116 -22.56 -11.41 8.47
CA GLU A 116 -22.04 -10.04 8.34
C GLU A 116 -21.24 -9.89 7.04
N ALA A 117 -20.38 -10.87 6.74
CA ALA A 117 -19.54 -10.87 5.54
C ALA A 117 -20.35 -10.77 4.23
N LEU A 118 -21.57 -11.33 4.19
CA LEU A 118 -22.48 -11.19 3.04
C LEU A 118 -22.95 -9.75 2.79
N CYS A 119 -23.01 -8.91 3.83
CA CYS A 119 -23.45 -7.52 3.72
C CYS A 119 -22.28 -6.54 3.55
N LEU A 120 -21.04 -6.98 3.80
CA LEU A 120 -19.85 -6.15 3.65
C LEU A 120 -19.61 -5.77 2.19
N ASP A 121 -19.41 -4.49 1.92
CA ASP A 121 -18.92 -4.02 0.63
C ASP A 121 -17.58 -4.71 0.28
N PRO A 122 -17.44 -5.31 -0.92
CA PRO A 122 -16.18 -5.80 -1.45
C PRO A 122 -14.97 -4.87 -1.29
N GLN A 123 -15.18 -3.55 -1.25
CA GLN A 123 -14.16 -2.55 -0.98
C GLN A 123 -13.60 -2.66 0.44
N GLN A 124 -14.47 -2.84 1.45
CA GLN A 124 -14.03 -3.05 2.83
C GLN A 124 -13.20 -4.33 2.93
N ARG A 125 -13.69 -5.42 2.33
CA ARG A 125 -13.02 -6.73 2.32
C ARG A 125 -11.61 -6.64 1.70
N LEU A 126 -11.50 -6.02 0.54
CA LEU A 126 -10.22 -5.82 -0.13
C LEU A 126 -9.28 -4.96 0.72
N PHE A 127 -9.76 -3.85 1.27
CA PHE A 127 -8.92 -2.94 2.06
C PHE A 127 -8.38 -3.61 3.33
N LEU A 128 -9.17 -4.47 3.97
CA LEU A 128 -8.71 -5.29 5.10
C LEU A 128 -7.55 -6.21 4.72
N GLU A 129 -7.68 -6.96 3.61
CA GLU A 129 -6.64 -7.87 3.16
C GLU A 129 -5.34 -7.13 2.78
N VAL A 130 -5.41 -6.07 1.97
CA VAL A 130 -4.19 -5.35 1.54
C VAL A 130 -3.54 -4.57 2.67
N SER A 131 -4.30 -4.10 3.67
CA SER A 131 -3.75 -3.44 4.86
C SER A 131 -3.03 -4.43 5.76
N TRP A 132 -3.59 -5.64 5.93
CA TRP A 132 -2.93 -6.72 6.66
C TRP A 132 -1.63 -7.14 5.97
N GLU A 133 -1.66 -7.33 4.65
CA GLU A 133 -0.48 -7.64 3.84
C GLU A 133 0.59 -6.54 3.97
N ALA A 134 0.20 -5.25 3.98
CA ALA A 134 1.12 -4.13 4.17
C ALA A 134 1.79 -4.13 5.55
N LEU A 135 1.06 -4.48 6.62
CA LEU A 135 1.61 -4.63 7.98
C LEU A 135 2.60 -5.79 8.07
N GLU A 136 2.28 -6.93 7.45
CA GLU A 136 3.22 -8.06 7.40
C GLU A 136 4.47 -7.73 6.57
N GLN A 137 4.34 -7.00 5.46
CA GLN A 137 5.49 -6.50 4.71
C GLN A 137 6.35 -5.53 5.53
N ALA A 138 5.73 -4.71 6.38
CA ALA A 138 6.45 -3.87 7.35
C ALA A 138 7.12 -4.64 8.49
N GLY A 139 6.86 -5.95 8.61
CA GLY A 139 7.28 -6.75 9.76
C GLY A 139 6.67 -6.22 11.06
N VAL A 140 5.40 -5.78 11.01
CA VAL A 140 4.63 -5.32 12.16
C VAL A 140 3.53 -6.34 12.44
N ALA A 141 3.65 -7.06 13.55
CA ALA A 141 2.59 -7.96 14.00
C ALA A 141 1.38 -7.14 14.45
N ALA A 142 0.20 -7.40 13.86
CA ALA A 142 -1.04 -6.66 14.15
C ALA A 142 -1.41 -6.67 15.65
N GLU A 143 -1.16 -7.77 16.35
CA GLU A 143 -1.43 -7.90 17.80
C GLU A 143 -0.62 -6.91 18.66
N ARG A 144 0.55 -6.47 18.17
CA ARG A 144 1.39 -5.47 18.86
C ARG A 144 0.86 -4.04 18.71
N LEU A 145 -0.12 -3.81 17.84
CA LEU A 145 -0.76 -2.51 17.66
C LEU A 145 -1.96 -2.31 18.60
N GLN A 146 -2.35 -3.33 19.36
CA GLN A 146 -3.50 -3.20 20.24
C GLN A 146 -3.24 -2.16 21.34
N GLY A 147 -4.12 -1.17 21.43
CA GLY A 147 -4.02 -0.03 22.35
C GLY A 147 -3.12 1.10 21.85
N GLU A 148 -2.35 0.88 20.79
CA GLU A 148 -1.39 1.83 20.25
C GLU A 148 -2.08 2.96 19.46
N ALA A 149 -1.48 4.16 19.52
CA ALA A 149 -1.90 5.31 18.73
C ALA A 149 -1.47 5.15 17.26
N THR A 150 -2.13 4.25 16.56
CA THR A 150 -2.01 4.03 15.12
C THR A 150 -3.20 4.60 14.38
N SER A 151 -2.96 5.41 13.36
CA SER A 151 -4.01 6.01 12.54
C SER A 151 -4.35 5.19 11.30
N VAL A 152 -5.58 5.31 10.81
CA VAL A 152 -6.05 4.70 9.56
C VAL A 152 -6.71 5.76 8.68
N PHE A 153 -6.19 5.96 7.47
CA PHE A 153 -6.75 6.88 6.47
C PHE A 153 -7.03 6.13 5.17
N VAL A 154 -8.28 6.13 4.71
CA VAL A 154 -8.68 5.43 3.47
C VAL A 154 -9.41 6.34 2.51
N GLY A 155 -8.92 6.40 1.27
CA GLY A 155 -9.65 6.98 0.15
C GLY A 155 -10.66 5.99 -0.42
N ILE A 156 -11.94 6.39 -0.47
CA ILE A 156 -13.05 5.58 -0.98
C ILE A 156 -14.15 6.51 -1.51
N CYS A 157 -14.80 6.18 -2.63
CA CYS A 157 -15.83 7.05 -3.22
C CYS A 157 -17.04 6.32 -3.81
N SER A 158 -16.93 5.05 -4.22
CA SER A 158 -18.08 4.33 -4.79
C SER A 158 -18.99 3.74 -3.70
N VAL A 159 -20.29 3.70 -3.98
CA VAL A 159 -21.37 3.20 -3.09
C VAL A 159 -22.31 2.22 -3.81
N ASP A 160 -21.87 1.68 -4.95
CA ASP A 160 -22.70 0.90 -5.87
C ASP A 160 -23.18 -0.43 -5.25
N TYR A 161 -22.36 -1.08 -4.43
CA TYR A 161 -22.77 -2.26 -3.67
C TYR A 161 -23.91 -1.96 -2.70
N TRP A 162 -23.85 -0.83 -1.98
CA TRP A 162 -24.90 -0.41 -1.07
C TRP A 162 -26.21 -0.15 -1.82
N GLN A 163 -26.14 0.62 -2.90
CA GLN A 163 -27.32 0.92 -3.72
C GLN A 163 -27.99 -0.37 -4.23
N ARG A 164 -27.18 -1.34 -4.68
CA ARG A 164 -27.67 -2.66 -5.11
C ARG A 164 -28.28 -3.48 -3.97
N LEU A 165 -27.78 -3.36 -2.75
CA LEU A 165 -28.36 -4.02 -1.58
C LEU A 165 -29.73 -3.41 -1.24
N LEU A 166 -29.84 -2.09 -1.14
CA LEU A 166 -31.09 -1.40 -0.79
C LEU A 166 -32.20 -1.59 -1.83
N ALA A 167 -31.85 -1.89 -3.08
CA ALA A 167 -32.81 -2.24 -4.12
C ALA A 167 -33.40 -3.66 -3.97
N GLN A 168 -32.89 -4.50 -3.06
CA GLN A 168 -33.35 -5.87 -2.86
C GLN A 168 -34.31 -5.98 -1.66
N PRO A 169 -35.50 -6.60 -1.81
CA PRO A 169 -36.42 -6.83 -0.70
C PRO A 169 -35.82 -7.67 0.44
N ALA A 170 -34.90 -8.58 0.13
CA ALA A 170 -34.22 -9.42 1.11
C ALA A 170 -33.27 -8.66 2.06
N SER A 171 -33.00 -7.38 1.79
CA SER A 171 -32.20 -6.51 2.66
C SER A 171 -33.01 -5.86 3.78
N ASP A 172 -34.34 -5.99 3.77
CA ASP A 172 -35.23 -5.39 4.77
C ASP A 172 -34.91 -5.92 6.18
N GLY A 173 -34.33 -5.03 7.01
CA GLY A 173 -34.12 -5.26 8.44
C GLY A 173 -32.83 -5.97 8.84
N ASP A 174 -31.86 -6.22 7.94
CA ASP A 174 -30.55 -6.74 8.36
C ASP A 174 -29.63 -5.61 8.88
N ALA A 175 -29.31 -5.67 10.18
CA ALA A 175 -28.48 -4.68 10.87
C ALA A 175 -27.07 -4.52 10.27
N TYR A 176 -26.56 -5.53 9.56
CA TYR A 176 -25.22 -5.48 8.95
C TYR A 176 -25.16 -4.69 7.64
N VAL A 177 -26.29 -4.33 7.03
CA VAL A 177 -26.28 -3.54 5.78
C VAL A 177 -25.61 -2.19 6.01
N THR A 178 -25.96 -1.49 7.09
CA THR A 178 -25.40 -0.17 7.39
C THR A 178 -23.89 -0.24 7.68
N THR A 179 -23.48 -1.16 8.57
CA THR A 179 -22.08 -1.32 8.96
C THR A 179 -21.23 -1.97 7.86
N GLY A 180 -21.84 -2.71 6.93
CA GLY A 180 -21.16 -3.31 5.80
C GLY A 180 -20.84 -2.33 4.68
N ASN A 181 -21.52 -1.19 4.61
CA ASN A 181 -21.48 -0.34 3.41
C ASN A 181 -21.09 1.12 3.66
N THR A 182 -21.22 1.62 4.89
CA THR A 182 -20.82 3.01 5.18
C THR A 182 -19.30 3.17 5.05
N HIS A 183 -18.86 4.19 4.29
CA HIS A 183 -17.44 4.45 4.04
C HIS A 183 -16.63 4.64 5.32
N SER A 184 -17.16 5.32 6.33
CA SER A 184 -16.49 5.49 7.63
C SER A 184 -16.14 4.16 8.29
N VAL A 185 -16.94 3.12 8.05
CA VAL A 185 -16.68 1.78 8.59
C VAL A 185 -15.52 1.10 7.87
N THR A 186 -15.13 1.52 6.65
CA THR A 186 -13.92 0.99 6.00
C THR A 186 -12.67 1.26 6.85
N ALA A 187 -12.49 2.49 7.35
CA ALA A 187 -11.39 2.83 8.27
C ALA A 187 -11.65 2.29 9.68
N GLY A 188 -12.88 2.48 10.18
CA GLY A 188 -13.27 2.10 11.54
C GLY A 188 -13.16 0.60 11.80
N ARG A 189 -13.51 -0.25 10.81
CA ARG A 189 -13.43 -1.71 10.91
C ARG A 189 -11.99 -2.20 10.99
N LEU A 190 -11.09 -1.63 10.18
CA LEU A 190 -9.66 -1.92 10.28
C LEU A 190 -9.12 -1.50 11.66
N SER A 191 -9.51 -0.31 12.12
CA SER A 191 -9.07 0.21 13.41
C SER A 191 -9.55 -0.67 14.58
N TYR A 192 -10.83 -1.08 14.52
CA TYR A 192 -11.44 -2.02 15.46
C TYR A 192 -10.73 -3.39 15.46
N LEU A 193 -10.41 -3.93 14.28
CA LEU A 193 -9.74 -5.22 14.14
C LEU A 193 -8.32 -5.22 14.71
N LEU A 194 -7.60 -4.11 14.56
CA LEU A 194 -6.24 -3.93 15.09
C LEU A 194 -6.25 -3.48 16.56
N GLY A 195 -7.38 -2.99 17.07
CA GLY A 195 -7.50 -2.44 18.41
C GLY A 195 -6.75 -1.11 18.60
N VAL A 196 -6.59 -0.31 17.53
CA VAL A 196 -5.80 0.93 17.52
C VAL A 196 -6.65 2.15 17.84
N THR A 197 -6.01 3.20 18.37
CA THR A 197 -6.71 4.36 18.96
C THR A 197 -6.42 5.70 18.26
N GLY A 198 -5.60 5.72 17.21
CA GLY A 198 -5.33 6.94 16.44
C GLY A 198 -6.50 7.37 15.53
N PRO A 199 -6.40 8.55 14.89
CA PRO A 199 -7.35 9.01 13.88
C PRO A 199 -7.76 7.92 12.87
N SER A 200 -9.07 7.73 12.69
CA SER A 200 -9.64 6.72 11.79
C SER A 200 -10.63 7.37 10.84
N ILE A 201 -10.22 7.61 9.60
CA ILE A 201 -10.93 8.47 8.66
C ILE A 201 -11.05 7.82 7.28
N ALA A 202 -12.27 7.74 6.78
CA ALA A 202 -12.55 7.53 5.36
C ALA A 202 -12.86 8.88 4.70
N LEU A 203 -12.35 9.11 3.50
CA LEU A 203 -12.51 10.37 2.78
C LEU A 203 -12.75 10.18 1.28
N ASP A 204 -13.46 11.15 0.71
CA ASP A 204 -13.74 11.24 -0.72
C ASP A 204 -13.26 12.59 -1.28
N ALA A 205 -12.14 12.53 -1.99
CA ALA A 205 -11.61 13.57 -2.86
C ALA A 205 -11.58 13.09 -4.32
N ALA A 206 -12.56 12.28 -4.72
CA ALA A 206 -12.66 11.60 -6.00
C ALA A 206 -11.36 10.86 -6.37
N CYS A 207 -10.77 11.16 -7.52
CA CYS A 207 -9.56 10.51 -8.01
C CYS A 207 -8.30 10.80 -7.18
N ALA A 208 -8.35 11.82 -6.30
CA ALA A 208 -7.25 12.20 -5.42
C ALA A 208 -7.33 11.53 -4.03
N SER A 209 -8.41 10.82 -3.70
CA SER A 209 -8.72 10.33 -2.35
C SER A 209 -7.56 9.61 -1.67
N SER A 210 -6.96 8.60 -2.31
CA SER A 210 -5.86 7.86 -1.69
C SER A 210 -4.60 8.69 -1.44
N LEU A 211 -4.30 9.68 -2.28
CA LEU A 211 -3.12 10.52 -2.09
C LEU A 211 -3.37 11.62 -1.05
N VAL A 212 -4.62 12.09 -0.93
CA VAL A 212 -5.06 12.90 0.21
C VAL A 212 -4.97 12.10 1.52
N ALA A 213 -5.35 10.81 1.52
CA ALA A 213 -5.19 9.94 2.68
C ALA A 213 -3.72 9.80 3.11
N VAL A 214 -2.80 9.63 2.16
CA VAL A 214 -1.35 9.64 2.42
C VAL A 214 -0.89 10.98 2.99
N HIS A 215 -1.37 12.10 2.44
CA HIS A 215 -1.06 13.43 2.98
C HIS A 215 -1.50 13.57 4.45
N LEU A 216 -2.76 13.22 4.78
CA LEU A 216 -3.26 13.30 6.15
C LEU A 216 -2.50 12.39 7.11
N ALA A 217 -2.12 11.19 6.67
CA ALA A 217 -1.28 10.29 7.46
C ALA A 217 0.10 10.90 7.75
N CYS A 218 0.73 11.56 6.77
CA CYS A 218 1.98 12.28 6.98
C CYS A 218 1.82 13.43 7.99
N GLN A 219 0.72 14.20 7.90
CA GLN A 219 0.45 15.28 8.85
C GLN A 219 0.22 14.74 10.27
N SER A 220 -0.58 13.69 10.42
CA SER A 220 -0.88 13.04 11.71
C SER A 220 0.39 12.55 12.41
N LEU A 221 1.33 11.96 11.66
CA LEU A 221 2.64 11.55 12.16
C LEU A 221 3.51 12.73 12.57
N ARG A 222 3.53 13.82 11.80
CA ARG A 222 4.32 15.04 12.11
C ARG A 222 3.77 15.81 13.30
N LEU A 223 2.45 15.82 13.47
CA LEU A 223 1.76 16.43 14.61
C LEU A 223 1.84 15.59 15.89
N GLY A 224 2.28 14.32 15.78
CA GLY A 224 2.39 13.41 16.92
C GLY A 224 1.04 12.84 17.38
N GLU A 225 0.01 12.89 16.55
CA GLU A 225 -1.30 12.25 16.81
C GLU A 225 -1.20 10.72 16.76
N CYS A 226 -0.20 10.20 16.04
CA CYS A 226 0.14 8.79 15.96
C CYS A 226 1.66 8.57 15.84
N HIS A 227 2.10 7.33 16.07
CA HIS A 227 3.48 6.89 15.79
C HIS A 227 3.58 5.98 14.56
N LEU A 228 2.46 5.44 14.12
CA LEU A 228 2.31 4.63 12.91
C LEU A 228 1.00 5.00 12.23
N ALA A 229 1.00 5.06 10.90
CA ALA A 229 -0.22 5.31 10.14
C ALA A 229 -0.36 4.32 8.97
N ILE A 230 -1.57 3.83 8.76
CA ILE A 230 -1.96 3.06 7.59
C ILE A 230 -2.71 4.00 6.67
N ALA A 231 -2.23 4.18 5.44
CA ALA A 231 -2.84 5.07 4.45
C ALA A 231 -3.03 4.34 3.12
N GLY A 232 -4.14 4.60 2.44
CA GLY A 232 -4.37 3.97 1.15
C GLY A 232 -5.68 4.35 0.50
N GLY A 233 -6.14 3.51 -0.41
CA GLY A 233 -7.47 3.64 -1.00
C GLY A 233 -7.89 2.39 -1.75
N VAL A 234 -9.19 2.31 -1.99
CA VAL A 234 -9.83 1.14 -2.60
C VAL A 234 -10.91 1.59 -3.58
N ASN A 235 -11.07 0.81 -4.65
CA ASN A 235 -12.12 0.97 -5.64
C ASN A 235 -12.60 -0.38 -6.18
N ARG A 236 -13.92 -0.54 -6.28
CA ARG A 236 -14.57 -1.70 -6.92
C ARG A 236 -15.67 -1.22 -7.86
N ILE A 237 -15.89 -2.00 -8.90
CA ILE A 237 -16.90 -1.78 -9.92
C ILE A 237 -17.88 -2.95 -9.86
N ILE A 238 -19.01 -2.73 -9.18
CA ILE A 238 -20.03 -3.75 -8.90
C ILE A 238 -21.22 -3.64 -9.85
N THR A 239 -21.61 -2.42 -10.24
CA THR A 239 -22.76 -2.18 -11.12
C THR A 239 -22.42 -1.31 -12.34
N PRO A 240 -23.21 -1.36 -13.42
CA PRO A 240 -22.94 -0.59 -14.63
C PRO A 240 -23.26 0.91 -14.48
N ASP A 241 -24.04 1.30 -13.46
CA ASP A 241 -24.62 2.63 -13.31
C ASP A 241 -23.60 3.76 -13.41
N ALA A 242 -22.50 3.68 -12.66
CA ALA A 242 -21.45 4.70 -12.72
C ALA A 242 -20.80 4.77 -14.11
N SER A 243 -20.60 3.63 -14.78
CA SER A 243 -20.04 3.58 -16.14
C SER A 243 -20.97 4.23 -17.17
N ILE A 244 -22.29 4.07 -17.01
CA ILE A 244 -23.30 4.74 -17.84
C ILE A 244 -23.20 6.26 -17.62
N HIS A 245 -23.19 6.74 -16.38
CA HIS A 245 -23.13 8.17 -16.09
C HIS A 245 -21.81 8.81 -16.55
N PHE A 246 -20.67 8.13 -16.37
CA PHE A 246 -19.40 8.61 -16.90
C PHE A 246 -19.35 8.61 -18.44
N SER A 247 -20.05 7.69 -19.10
CA SER A 247 -20.21 7.73 -20.56
C SER A 247 -21.02 8.98 -20.98
N LYS A 248 -22.09 9.31 -20.25
CA LYS A 248 -22.90 10.51 -20.50
C LYS A 248 -22.16 11.81 -20.21
N ALA A 249 -21.27 11.79 -19.22
CA ALA A 249 -20.36 12.89 -18.94
C ALA A 249 -19.18 12.98 -19.94
N ARG A 250 -19.10 12.08 -20.94
CA ARG A 250 -18.01 11.98 -21.93
C ARG A 250 -16.62 11.85 -21.28
N MET A 251 -16.57 11.15 -20.14
CA MET A 251 -15.33 10.91 -19.40
C MET A 251 -14.63 9.62 -19.85
N LEU A 252 -15.38 8.66 -20.38
CA LEU A 252 -14.85 7.35 -20.76
C LEU A 252 -14.34 7.33 -22.20
N SER A 253 -13.19 6.68 -22.40
CA SER A 253 -12.67 6.32 -23.73
C SER A 253 -13.56 5.24 -24.36
N PRO A 254 -14.10 5.45 -25.57
CA PRO A 254 -14.84 4.42 -26.31
C PRO A 254 -14.03 3.13 -26.54
N GLU A 255 -12.73 3.27 -26.82
CA GLU A 255 -11.81 2.13 -27.01
C GLU A 255 -11.36 1.52 -25.67
N GLY A 256 -11.71 2.15 -24.55
CA GLY A 256 -11.43 1.66 -23.22
C GLY A 256 -9.94 1.61 -22.93
N ARG A 257 -9.20 2.68 -23.24
CA ARG A 257 -7.78 2.82 -22.88
C ARG A 257 -7.48 4.24 -22.41
N CYS A 258 -6.65 4.37 -21.37
CA CYS A 258 -6.04 5.65 -21.02
C CYS A 258 -4.87 5.89 -21.98
N ARG A 259 -5.08 6.67 -23.04
CA ARG A 259 -4.03 7.00 -24.03
C ARG A 259 -3.25 8.23 -23.59
N THR A 260 -2.66 8.14 -22.41
CA THR A 260 -2.04 9.27 -21.72
C THR A 260 -0.92 9.89 -22.58
N PHE A 261 -1.06 11.21 -22.83
CA PHE A 261 -0.21 12.08 -23.64
C PHE A 261 -0.26 11.86 -25.15
N ASP A 262 -1.10 10.94 -25.65
CA ASP A 262 -1.24 10.68 -27.08
C ASP A 262 -2.23 11.66 -27.74
N ALA A 263 -2.04 11.95 -29.02
CA ALA A 263 -2.95 12.77 -29.81
C ALA A 263 -4.38 12.19 -29.89
N ALA A 264 -4.53 10.87 -29.72
CA ALA A 264 -5.83 10.20 -29.70
C ALA A 264 -6.43 10.08 -28.28
N ALA A 265 -5.91 10.80 -27.29
CA ALA A 265 -6.47 10.87 -25.94
C ALA A 265 -7.93 11.35 -25.96
N ASN A 266 -8.87 10.48 -25.57
CA ASN A 266 -10.31 10.73 -25.70
C ASN A 266 -11.13 10.32 -24.46
N GLY A 267 -10.48 10.12 -23.33
CA GLY A 267 -11.11 9.69 -22.08
C GLY A 267 -10.28 8.64 -21.34
N PHE A 268 -10.74 8.25 -20.16
CA PHE A 268 -10.11 7.18 -19.39
C PHE A 268 -10.90 5.88 -19.48
N VAL A 269 -10.29 4.77 -19.08
CA VAL A 269 -10.98 3.50 -18.80
C VAL A 269 -11.02 3.26 -17.30
N ARG A 270 -12.16 2.81 -16.76
CA ARG A 270 -12.30 2.56 -15.33
C ARG A 270 -11.45 1.36 -14.90
N GLY A 271 -11.01 1.36 -13.65
CA GLY A 271 -10.29 0.24 -13.05
C GLY A 271 -10.65 0.00 -11.59
N GLU A 272 -10.50 -1.25 -11.16
CA GLU A 272 -10.63 -1.71 -9.78
C GLU A 272 -9.27 -1.87 -9.13
N GLY A 273 -9.23 -1.81 -7.81
CA GLY A 273 -8.05 -2.19 -7.05
C GLY A 273 -8.00 -1.56 -5.68
N GLY A 274 -7.00 -1.94 -4.91
CA GLY A 274 -6.74 -1.35 -3.61
C GLY A 274 -5.28 -1.44 -3.26
N GLY A 275 -4.82 -0.46 -2.50
CA GLY A 275 -3.47 -0.43 -1.97
C GLY A 275 -3.43 0.24 -0.61
N ALA A 276 -2.47 -0.18 0.21
CA ALA A 276 -2.18 0.40 1.50
C ALA A 276 -0.66 0.53 1.68
N VAL A 277 -0.24 1.58 2.37
CA VAL A 277 1.14 1.81 2.84
C VAL A 277 1.14 1.98 4.36
N VAL A 278 2.19 1.49 5.00
CA VAL A 278 2.46 1.67 6.42
C VAL A 278 3.54 2.72 6.57
N LEU A 279 3.26 3.75 7.38
CA LEU A 279 4.04 4.97 7.46
C LEU A 279 4.52 5.21 8.90
N LYS A 280 5.77 5.67 9.03
CA LYS A 280 6.35 6.15 10.29
C LYS A 280 7.24 7.37 10.04
N ARG A 281 7.47 8.19 11.07
CA ARG A 281 8.56 9.17 11.03
C ARG A 281 9.89 8.44 10.78
N LEU A 282 10.75 9.00 9.92
CA LEU A 282 12.02 8.36 9.55
C LEU A 282 12.86 8.01 10.78
N SER A 283 12.98 8.95 11.74
CA SER A 283 13.71 8.71 12.98
C SER A 283 13.18 7.52 13.77
N GLN A 284 11.86 7.33 13.79
CA GLN A 284 11.22 6.21 14.48
C GLN A 284 11.40 4.89 13.71
N ALA A 285 11.34 4.92 12.37
CA ALA A 285 11.59 3.75 11.55
C ALA A 285 13.03 3.24 11.70
N GLU A 286 14.01 4.15 11.70
CA GLU A 286 15.42 3.84 11.96
C GLU A 286 15.62 3.34 13.39
N ALA A 287 15.03 4.04 14.37
CA ALA A 287 15.09 3.64 15.76
C ALA A 287 14.52 2.24 15.97
N ASP A 288 13.48 1.84 15.22
CA ASP A 288 12.84 0.53 15.33
C ASP A 288 13.44 -0.58 14.45
N GLY A 289 14.41 -0.24 13.60
CA GLY A 289 15.00 -1.19 12.66
C GLY A 289 14.00 -1.69 11.62
N ASP A 290 13.04 -0.84 11.26
CA ASP A 290 12.03 -1.14 10.25
C ASP A 290 12.66 -1.15 8.83
N PRO A 291 12.13 -1.96 7.91
CA PRO A 291 12.56 -1.87 6.51
C PRO A 291 12.06 -0.52 5.96
N ILE A 292 12.90 0.23 5.26
CA ILE A 292 12.52 1.51 4.65
C ILE A 292 12.46 1.29 3.14
N LEU A 293 11.25 1.32 2.58
CA LEU A 293 11.01 1.09 1.16
C LEU A 293 11.25 2.36 0.33
N ALA A 294 10.84 3.51 0.87
CA ALA A 294 11.03 4.85 0.30
C ALA A 294 10.76 5.93 1.35
N LEU A 295 11.09 7.18 1.01
CA LEU A 295 10.85 8.35 1.84
C LEU A 295 9.83 9.28 1.18
N LEU A 296 8.83 9.72 1.94
CA LEU A 296 7.95 10.83 1.60
C LEU A 296 8.56 12.12 2.16
N LEU A 297 9.12 12.94 1.28
CA LEU A 297 9.82 14.17 1.66
C LEU A 297 8.83 15.31 1.91
N GLY A 298 7.83 15.45 1.04
CA GLY A 298 6.82 16.49 1.15
C GLY A 298 5.51 16.08 0.48
N SER A 299 4.41 16.63 0.95
CA SER A 299 3.09 16.43 0.37
C SER A 299 2.24 17.69 0.51
N ALA A 300 1.33 17.90 -0.43
CA ALA A 300 0.39 19.01 -0.39
C ALA A 300 -0.94 18.64 -1.03
N VAL A 301 -2.00 19.31 -0.58
CA VAL A 301 -3.34 19.24 -1.15
C VAL A 301 -3.88 20.64 -1.39
N ASN A 302 -4.64 20.85 -2.46
CA ASN A 302 -5.38 22.10 -2.71
C ASN A 302 -6.65 21.86 -3.54
N HIS A 303 -7.28 22.94 -4.00
CA HIS A 303 -8.46 22.87 -4.86
C HIS A 303 -8.30 23.76 -6.10
N ASN A 304 -8.93 23.38 -7.21
CA ASN A 304 -8.97 24.14 -8.45
C ASN A 304 -9.63 25.53 -8.35
N GLY A 305 -10.32 25.81 -7.24
CA GLY A 305 -11.16 27.00 -7.08
C GLY A 305 -12.27 27.07 -8.14
N ARG A 306 -12.57 28.27 -8.63
CA ARG A 306 -13.56 28.48 -9.69
C ARG A 306 -12.92 28.32 -11.07
N THR A 307 -13.47 27.43 -11.89
CA THR A 307 -13.07 27.15 -13.28
C THR A 307 -14.28 27.26 -14.22
N SER A 308 -14.13 26.92 -15.51
CA SER A 308 -15.21 27.01 -16.50
C SER A 308 -16.34 26.00 -16.28
N SER A 309 -16.06 24.87 -15.63
CA SER A 309 -17.05 23.89 -15.17
C SER A 309 -16.52 23.20 -13.91
N LEU A 310 -17.39 22.57 -13.11
CA LEU A 310 -16.99 21.85 -11.90
C LEU A 310 -15.86 20.83 -12.15
N THR A 311 -15.87 20.21 -13.34
CA THR A 311 -14.94 19.15 -13.72
C THR A 311 -13.73 19.62 -14.51
N ALA A 312 -13.64 20.92 -14.83
CA ALA A 312 -12.51 21.46 -15.57
C ALA A 312 -11.25 21.54 -14.68
N PRO A 313 -10.10 20.98 -15.11
CA PRO A 313 -8.85 21.10 -14.38
C PRO A 313 -8.30 22.54 -14.40
N ASN A 314 -7.40 22.86 -13.46
CA ASN A 314 -6.80 24.18 -13.32
C ASN A 314 -5.26 24.09 -13.26
N GLY A 315 -4.59 24.48 -14.35
CA GLY A 315 -3.13 24.46 -14.46
C GLY A 315 -2.41 25.23 -13.35
N PRO A 316 -2.74 26.51 -13.08
CA PRO A 316 -2.20 27.25 -11.94
C PRO A 316 -2.37 26.55 -10.58
N ALA A 317 -3.52 25.92 -10.31
CA ALA A 317 -3.74 25.17 -9.08
C ALA A 317 -2.84 23.92 -9.00
N GLN A 318 -2.67 23.21 -10.11
CA GLN A 318 -1.73 22.08 -10.20
C GLN A 318 -0.27 22.52 -9.98
N GLN A 319 0.15 23.65 -10.57
CA GLN A 319 1.47 24.22 -10.29
C GLN A 319 1.64 24.54 -8.80
N ALA A 320 0.62 25.16 -8.19
CA ALA A 320 0.66 25.54 -6.78
C ALA A 320 0.78 24.33 -5.84
N VAL A 321 0.03 23.24 -6.08
CA VAL A 321 0.13 22.04 -5.22
C VAL A 321 1.49 21.36 -5.36
N ILE A 322 2.05 21.30 -6.58
CA ILE A 322 3.38 20.70 -6.80
C ILE A 322 4.46 21.56 -6.13
N ARG A 323 4.44 22.90 -6.32
CA ARG A 323 5.38 23.82 -5.67
C ARG A 323 5.29 23.75 -4.15
N GLN A 324 4.08 23.62 -3.60
CA GLN A 324 3.89 23.50 -2.16
C GLN A 324 4.48 22.20 -1.62
N ALA A 325 4.27 21.06 -2.29
CA ALA A 325 4.85 19.79 -1.88
C ALA A 325 6.39 19.81 -1.92
N LEU A 326 6.98 20.44 -2.96
CA LEU A 326 8.42 20.67 -3.06
C LEU A 326 8.93 21.58 -1.94
N ALA A 327 8.22 22.67 -1.63
CA ALA A 327 8.58 23.60 -0.56
C ALA A 327 8.55 22.93 0.82
N VAL A 328 7.51 22.14 1.11
CA VAL A 328 7.40 21.35 2.35
C VAL A 328 8.57 20.36 2.47
N GLY A 329 8.93 19.69 1.37
CA GLY A 329 10.08 18.79 1.34
C GLY A 329 11.44 19.47 1.25
N GLN A 330 11.48 20.80 1.12
CA GLN A 330 12.69 21.60 0.86
C GLN A 330 13.49 21.08 -0.35
N ILE A 331 12.79 20.69 -1.41
CA ILE A 331 13.37 20.08 -2.62
C ILE A 331 13.41 21.09 -3.76
N ASP A 332 14.60 21.28 -4.35
CA ASP A 332 14.72 22.02 -5.59
C ASP A 332 14.05 21.24 -6.74
N PRO A 333 13.21 21.88 -7.58
CA PRO A 333 12.60 21.23 -8.73
C PRO A 333 13.58 20.45 -9.62
N THR A 334 14.82 20.91 -9.80
CA THR A 334 15.82 20.22 -10.64
C THR A 334 16.33 18.92 -10.02
N ALA A 335 16.08 18.67 -8.73
CA ALA A 335 16.42 17.39 -8.10
C ALA A 335 15.40 16.28 -8.44
N VAL A 336 14.20 16.64 -8.89
CA VAL A 336 13.17 15.66 -9.28
C VAL A 336 13.41 15.20 -10.71
N SER A 337 13.67 13.91 -10.89
CA SER A 337 13.97 13.30 -12.19
C SER A 337 12.79 12.57 -12.83
N TYR A 338 11.73 12.29 -12.08
CA TYR A 338 10.57 11.54 -12.55
C TYR A 338 9.26 12.09 -11.96
N VAL A 339 8.17 12.08 -12.73
CA VAL A 339 6.82 12.27 -12.19
C VAL A 339 5.90 11.16 -12.68
N GLU A 340 5.33 10.44 -11.73
CA GLU A 340 4.13 9.63 -11.94
C GLU A 340 2.93 10.57 -11.95
N THR A 341 2.45 10.84 -13.15
CA THR A 341 1.40 11.84 -13.42
C THR A 341 0.01 11.33 -13.05
N HIS A 342 -0.95 12.26 -12.97
CA HIS A 342 -2.34 11.90 -12.94
C HIS A 342 -2.75 11.26 -14.27
N GLY A 343 -2.41 11.86 -15.40
CA GLY A 343 -2.29 11.22 -16.70
C GLY A 343 -3.48 10.36 -17.11
N THR A 344 -4.66 10.96 -17.26
CA THR A 344 -5.91 10.23 -17.53
C THR A 344 -6.14 9.89 -19.00
N GLY A 345 -5.38 10.46 -19.93
CA GLY A 345 -5.62 10.24 -21.35
C GLY A 345 -6.80 11.05 -21.86
N THR A 346 -7.01 12.25 -21.30
CA THR A 346 -8.07 13.16 -21.73
C THR A 346 -7.51 14.29 -22.60
N ALA A 347 -8.23 14.64 -23.66
CA ALA A 347 -7.82 15.70 -24.58
C ALA A 347 -7.56 17.05 -23.88
N LEU A 348 -8.33 17.36 -22.83
CA LEU A 348 -8.18 18.60 -22.06
C LEU A 348 -7.21 18.48 -20.89
N GLY A 349 -7.26 17.37 -20.13
CA GLY A 349 -6.52 17.23 -18.88
C GLY A 349 -5.02 17.04 -19.09
N ASP A 350 -4.63 16.23 -20.08
CA ASP A 350 -3.22 15.91 -20.31
C ASP A 350 -2.40 17.15 -20.70
N PRO A 351 -2.83 18.03 -21.63
CA PRO A 351 -2.10 19.27 -21.92
C PRO A 351 -1.98 20.21 -20.72
N ILE A 352 -3.02 20.31 -19.89
CA ILE A 352 -3.02 21.16 -18.70
C ILE A 352 -2.01 20.66 -17.66
N GLU A 353 -1.96 19.34 -17.43
CA GLU A 353 -0.99 18.73 -16.52
C GLU A 353 0.45 18.88 -17.03
N LEU A 354 0.69 18.62 -18.32
CA LEU A 354 2.01 18.76 -18.93
C LEU A 354 2.49 20.21 -18.89
N ALA A 355 1.62 21.18 -19.19
CA ALA A 355 1.95 22.60 -19.08
C ALA A 355 2.29 22.99 -17.63
N ALA A 356 1.52 22.50 -16.65
CA ALA A 356 1.80 22.75 -15.23
C ALA A 356 3.18 22.20 -14.82
N LEU A 357 3.50 20.96 -15.19
CA LEU A 357 4.80 20.33 -14.93
C LEU A 357 5.93 21.12 -15.60
N GLY A 358 5.77 21.45 -16.89
CA GLY A 358 6.75 22.23 -17.64
C GLY A 358 7.07 23.59 -17.00
N GLN A 359 6.07 24.25 -16.37
CA GLN A 359 6.27 25.50 -15.64
C GLN A 359 6.93 25.32 -14.27
N VAL A 360 6.61 24.23 -13.55
CA VAL A 360 7.24 23.96 -12.24
C VAL A 360 8.71 23.57 -12.41
N PHE A 361 9.01 22.73 -13.41
CA PHE A 361 10.32 22.16 -13.67
C PHE A 361 11.08 22.88 -14.79
N VAL A 362 10.72 24.13 -15.08
CA VAL A 362 11.27 24.94 -16.20
C VAL A 362 12.80 25.12 -16.18
N LYS A 363 13.43 24.99 -14.99
CA LYS A 363 14.88 25.09 -14.84
C LYS A 363 15.64 23.84 -15.34
N ARG A 364 14.95 22.74 -15.66
CA ARG A 364 15.54 21.57 -16.30
C ARG A 364 15.91 21.89 -17.75
N SER A 365 16.89 21.17 -18.29
CA SER A 365 17.36 21.37 -19.67
C SER A 365 16.84 20.26 -20.59
N ALA A 366 16.91 20.48 -21.91
CA ALA A 366 16.62 19.44 -22.89
C ALA A 366 17.57 18.23 -22.81
N ALA A 367 18.78 18.42 -22.27
CA ALA A 367 19.74 17.34 -22.03
C ALA A 367 19.45 16.54 -20.74
N ASP A 368 18.60 17.08 -19.86
CA ASP A 368 18.19 16.45 -18.61
C ASP A 368 16.68 16.64 -18.37
N PRO A 369 15.82 16.12 -19.27
CA PRO A 369 14.38 16.33 -19.21
C PRO A 369 13.77 15.63 -17.99
N LEU A 370 12.60 16.09 -17.56
CA LEU A 370 11.80 15.39 -16.56
C LEU A 370 11.15 14.16 -17.18
N ALA A 371 11.48 12.97 -16.69
CA ALA A 371 10.82 11.74 -17.14
C ALA A 371 9.37 11.67 -16.62
N LEU A 372 8.45 11.24 -17.47
CA LEU A 372 7.02 11.16 -17.14
C LEU A 372 6.46 9.77 -17.41
N GLY A 373 5.54 9.33 -16.55
CA GLY A 373 4.71 8.16 -16.81
C GLY A 373 3.35 8.22 -16.12
N ALA A 374 2.48 7.29 -16.49
CA ALA A 374 1.19 7.08 -15.83
C ALA A 374 0.85 5.59 -15.77
N GLY A 375 0.73 5.02 -14.58
CA GLY A 375 0.31 3.62 -14.38
C GLY A 375 -1.10 3.33 -14.90
N LYS A 376 -1.92 4.36 -15.11
CA LYS A 376 -3.25 4.25 -15.70
C LYS A 376 -3.23 3.64 -17.11
N THR A 377 -2.11 3.76 -17.84
CA THR A 377 -1.96 3.12 -19.15
C THR A 377 -1.90 1.60 -19.04
N ASN A 378 -1.52 1.05 -17.89
CA ASN A 378 -1.45 -0.40 -17.66
C ASN A 378 -2.73 -0.94 -17.05
N ILE A 379 -3.23 -0.29 -16.00
CA ILE A 379 -4.29 -0.83 -15.12
C ILE A 379 -5.60 -0.05 -15.16
N GLY A 380 -5.67 1.01 -15.97
CA GLY A 380 -6.83 1.89 -16.03
C GLY A 380 -6.88 2.88 -14.86
N HIS A 381 -7.94 3.66 -14.82
CA HIS A 381 -8.17 4.64 -13.77
C HIS A 381 -8.85 3.99 -12.56
N LEU A 382 -8.07 3.74 -11.51
CA LEU A 382 -8.52 3.13 -10.25
C LEU A 382 -9.32 4.07 -9.32
N GLU A 383 -9.87 5.16 -9.85
CA GLU A 383 -10.67 6.16 -9.12
C GLU A 383 -10.04 6.54 -7.75
N ALA A 384 -10.70 6.26 -6.62
CA ALA A 384 -10.17 6.56 -5.29
C ALA A 384 -8.82 5.89 -4.97
N ALA A 385 -8.52 4.74 -5.58
CA ALA A 385 -7.25 4.01 -5.43
C ALA A 385 -6.17 4.41 -6.46
N ALA A 386 -6.43 5.37 -7.35
CA ALA A 386 -5.48 5.75 -8.39
C ALA A 386 -4.17 6.35 -7.84
N GLY A 387 -4.26 7.19 -6.80
CA GLY A 387 -3.11 7.82 -6.17
C GLY A 387 -2.17 6.80 -5.50
N ILE A 388 -2.73 5.86 -4.73
CA ILE A 388 -1.93 4.82 -4.07
C ILE A 388 -1.29 3.86 -5.07
N ALA A 389 -1.95 3.55 -6.19
CA ALA A 389 -1.35 2.73 -7.25
C ALA A 389 -0.13 3.42 -7.88
N GLY A 390 -0.24 4.72 -8.18
CA GLY A 390 0.90 5.52 -8.67
C GLY A 390 2.05 5.63 -7.66
N LEU A 391 1.72 5.78 -6.37
CA LEU A 391 2.73 5.80 -5.30
C LEU A 391 3.47 4.46 -5.22
N ILE A 392 2.74 3.33 -5.21
CA ILE A 392 3.35 2.00 -5.16
C ILE A 392 4.22 1.74 -6.40
N LYS A 393 3.75 2.11 -7.61
CA LYS A 393 4.56 2.04 -8.84
C LYS A 393 5.86 2.82 -8.68
N THR A 394 5.80 4.02 -8.11
CA THR A 394 6.98 4.89 -7.91
C THR A 394 7.96 4.28 -6.91
N VAL A 395 7.46 3.71 -5.80
CA VAL A 395 8.31 2.98 -4.83
C VAL A 395 9.00 1.79 -5.49
N LEU A 396 8.28 0.99 -6.27
CA LEU A 396 8.86 -0.15 -6.99
C LEU A 396 9.92 0.30 -8.01
N ALA A 397 9.67 1.39 -8.74
CA ALA A 397 10.65 1.97 -9.66
C ALA A 397 11.94 2.43 -8.96
N LEU A 398 11.83 2.97 -7.73
CA LEU A 398 12.99 3.33 -6.91
C LEU A 398 13.78 2.08 -6.48
N GLN A 399 13.09 1.04 -6.02
CA GLN A 399 13.71 -0.21 -5.57
C GLN A 399 14.43 -0.95 -6.69
N HIS A 400 13.84 -0.99 -7.89
CA HIS A 400 14.43 -1.64 -9.06
C HIS A 400 15.35 -0.72 -9.86
N ARG A 401 15.42 0.57 -9.52
CA ARG A 401 16.20 1.60 -10.26
C ARG A 401 15.89 1.57 -11.75
N GLU A 402 14.62 1.42 -12.09
CA GLU A 402 14.11 1.30 -13.46
C GLU A 402 12.78 2.05 -13.57
N LEU A 403 12.58 2.78 -14.66
CA LEU A 403 11.34 3.49 -14.97
C LEU A 403 10.57 2.72 -16.06
N PRO A 404 9.38 2.18 -15.76
CA PRO A 404 8.57 1.46 -16.75
C PRO A 404 8.00 2.34 -17.85
N ALA A 405 7.77 1.76 -19.02
CA ALA A 405 7.12 2.42 -20.15
C ALA A 405 5.68 2.88 -19.86
N ASN A 406 5.30 4.03 -20.43
CA ASN A 406 3.96 4.56 -20.57
C ASN A 406 3.33 4.01 -21.86
N LEU A 407 2.25 3.24 -21.72
CA LEU A 407 1.65 2.54 -22.85
C LEU A 407 0.81 3.47 -23.73
N HIS A 408 0.52 3.01 -24.94
CA HIS A 408 -0.40 3.62 -25.91
C HIS A 408 -0.01 4.99 -26.47
N LEU A 409 1.15 5.54 -26.09
CA LEU A 409 1.70 6.75 -26.69
C LEU A 409 2.40 6.43 -28.02
N LYS A 410 1.75 6.76 -29.13
CA LYS A 410 2.26 6.61 -30.51
C LYS A 410 2.59 7.97 -31.12
N THR A 411 1.69 8.94 -30.99
CA THR A 411 1.83 10.29 -31.52
C THR A 411 1.65 11.27 -30.37
N PRO A 412 2.67 12.04 -29.99
CA PRO A 412 2.54 13.03 -28.92
C PRO A 412 1.40 14.01 -29.17
N ASN A 413 0.69 14.40 -28.11
CA ASN A 413 -0.43 15.33 -28.20
C ASN A 413 0.01 16.69 -28.80
N PRO A 414 -0.60 17.16 -29.90
CA PRO A 414 -0.17 18.39 -30.59
C PRO A 414 -0.47 19.68 -29.81
N ASP A 415 -1.34 19.64 -28.80
CA ASP A 415 -1.67 20.81 -27.97
C ASP A 415 -0.58 21.11 -26.92
N VAL A 416 0.49 20.32 -26.90
CA VAL A 416 1.64 20.47 -26.01
C VAL A 416 2.85 20.94 -26.79
N ASP A 417 3.50 22.01 -26.30
CA ASP A 417 4.73 22.54 -26.90
C ASP A 417 5.96 21.71 -26.49
N TRP A 418 6.06 20.49 -27.03
CA TRP A 418 7.14 19.53 -26.72
C TRP A 418 8.55 20.07 -27.02
N ALA A 419 8.67 21.04 -27.93
CA ALA A 419 9.96 21.63 -28.27
C ALA A 419 10.50 22.55 -27.17
N ARG A 420 9.61 23.14 -26.35
CA ARG A 420 9.99 24.11 -25.30
C ARG A 420 9.95 23.52 -23.91
N LEU A 421 9.13 22.49 -23.67
CA LEU A 421 8.98 21.89 -22.35
C LEU A 421 10.05 20.80 -22.15
N PRO A 422 10.84 20.84 -21.06
CA PRO A 422 11.86 19.82 -20.78
C PRO A 422 11.21 18.55 -20.20
N LEU A 423 10.32 17.92 -20.97
CA LEU A 423 9.51 16.78 -20.55
C LEU A 423 9.78 15.58 -21.48
N GLN A 424 9.86 14.39 -20.89
CA GLN A 424 10.08 13.14 -21.60
C GLN A 424 9.08 12.08 -21.15
N PRO A 425 7.94 11.93 -21.84
CA PRO A 425 7.09 10.75 -21.69
C PRO A 425 7.86 9.48 -22.07
N LEU A 426 7.88 8.50 -21.18
CA LEU A 426 8.65 7.27 -21.37
C LEU A 426 7.88 6.30 -22.27
N THR A 427 8.27 6.14 -23.55
CA THR A 427 7.65 5.14 -24.45
C THR A 427 8.27 3.75 -24.32
N GLN A 428 9.43 3.65 -23.66
CA GLN A 428 10.16 2.41 -23.38
C GLN A 428 10.67 2.45 -21.94
N SER A 429 10.83 1.26 -21.34
CA SER A 429 11.45 1.17 -20.01
C SER A 429 12.93 1.55 -20.09
N GLN A 430 13.42 2.25 -19.07
CA GLN A 430 14.83 2.66 -19.00
C GLN A 430 15.37 2.60 -17.57
N SER A 431 16.69 2.39 -17.43
CA SER A 431 17.35 2.45 -16.14
C SER A 431 17.27 3.86 -15.53
N TRP A 432 17.07 3.96 -14.22
CA TRP A 432 16.97 5.21 -13.49
C TRP A 432 18.33 5.60 -12.88
N THR A 433 19.14 6.29 -13.69
CA THR A 433 20.56 6.54 -13.44
C THR A 433 20.88 7.76 -12.58
N ALA A 434 19.88 8.48 -12.07
CA ALA A 434 20.09 9.65 -11.21
C ALA A 434 20.88 9.28 -9.93
N ASP A 435 21.81 10.16 -9.53
CA ASP A 435 22.65 10.00 -8.32
C ASP A 435 21.79 9.84 -7.06
N ARG A 436 20.79 10.72 -6.94
CA ARG A 436 19.71 10.61 -5.97
C ARG A 436 18.38 10.54 -6.72
N ARG A 437 17.65 9.46 -6.57
CA ARG A 437 16.35 9.27 -7.23
C ARG A 437 15.25 9.95 -6.42
N ILE A 438 14.69 11.02 -6.98
CA ILE A 438 13.54 11.74 -6.44
C ILE A 438 12.46 11.82 -7.52
N ALA A 439 11.22 11.55 -7.12
CA ALA A 439 10.04 11.60 -7.96
C ALA A 439 8.89 12.38 -7.34
N GLY A 440 8.00 12.88 -8.20
CA GLY A 440 6.68 13.35 -7.81
C GLY A 440 5.58 12.34 -8.14
N VAL A 441 4.50 12.33 -7.38
CA VAL A 441 3.27 11.57 -7.68
C VAL A 441 2.09 12.53 -7.63
N SER A 442 1.31 12.62 -8.71
CA SER A 442 0.17 13.53 -8.83
C SER A 442 -1.17 12.78 -8.88
N ALA A 443 -2.19 13.33 -8.20
CA ALA A 443 -3.56 12.86 -8.34
C ALA A 443 -4.54 14.04 -8.29
N PHE A 444 -5.39 14.17 -9.32
CA PHE A 444 -6.33 15.28 -9.48
C PHE A 444 -7.76 14.74 -9.59
N GLY A 445 -8.61 15.11 -8.64
CA GLY A 445 -10.02 14.74 -8.61
C GLY A 445 -10.84 15.58 -9.57
N PHE A 446 -11.81 14.96 -10.25
CA PHE A 446 -12.75 15.70 -11.11
C PHE A 446 -13.62 16.69 -10.32
N ASN A 447 -13.68 16.57 -8.99
CA ASN A 447 -14.35 17.55 -8.13
C ASN A 447 -13.50 18.82 -7.90
N GLY A 448 -12.24 18.83 -8.34
CA GLY A 448 -11.29 19.93 -8.19
C GLY A 448 -10.22 19.73 -7.12
N SER A 449 -10.28 18.65 -6.32
CA SER A 449 -9.29 18.36 -5.28
C SER A 449 -7.98 17.85 -5.89
N ASN A 450 -6.85 18.47 -5.56
CA ASN A 450 -5.54 18.05 -6.05
C ASN A 450 -4.67 17.58 -4.90
N ALA A 451 -3.84 16.58 -5.17
CA ALA A 451 -2.80 16.11 -4.26
C ALA A 451 -1.49 15.87 -5.01
N HIS A 452 -0.37 16.20 -4.37
CA HIS A 452 0.97 15.88 -4.87
C HIS A 452 1.86 15.41 -3.73
N VAL A 453 2.70 14.40 -3.99
CA VAL A 453 3.65 13.83 -3.02
C VAL A 453 5.03 13.72 -3.66
N VAL A 454 6.06 14.13 -2.93
CA VAL A 454 7.47 14.00 -3.31
C VAL A 454 8.07 12.78 -2.62
N VAL A 455 8.59 11.85 -3.41
CA VAL A 455 9.09 10.55 -2.99
C VAL A 455 10.58 10.45 -3.33
N ALA A 456 11.39 9.89 -2.43
CA ALA A 456 12.80 9.62 -2.69
C ALA A 456 13.18 8.20 -2.29
N GLU A 457 14.30 7.74 -2.84
CA GLU A 457 14.89 6.47 -2.45
C GLU A 457 15.22 6.41 -0.95
N PRO A 458 15.17 5.21 -0.34
CA PRO A 458 15.51 5.03 1.07
C PRO A 458 17.01 5.23 1.32
N PRO A 459 17.43 5.48 2.57
CA PRO A 459 18.84 5.44 2.92
C PRO A 459 19.43 4.06 2.62
N SER A 460 20.74 4.01 2.32
CA SER A 460 21.41 2.73 2.06
C SER A 460 21.31 1.84 3.31
N PRO A 461 20.83 0.59 3.18
CA PRO A 461 20.72 -0.28 4.33
C PRO A 461 22.12 -0.60 4.87
N PRO A 462 22.29 -0.72 6.20
CA PRO A 462 23.55 -1.19 6.76
C PRO A 462 23.86 -2.60 6.23
N PRO A 463 25.15 -2.97 6.11
CA PRO A 463 25.53 -4.30 5.64
C PRO A 463 24.90 -5.38 6.54
N SER A 464 24.33 -6.43 5.92
CA SER A 464 23.79 -7.57 6.65
C SER A 464 24.92 -8.27 7.40
N ARG A 465 24.69 -8.63 8.66
CA ARG A 465 25.59 -9.50 9.40
C ARG A 465 25.19 -10.94 9.10
N LEU A 466 26.06 -11.68 8.42
CA LEU A 466 25.92 -13.13 8.31
C LEU A 466 26.20 -13.73 9.69
N GLY A 467 25.15 -14.02 10.45
CA GLY A 467 25.29 -14.74 11.72
C GLY A 467 25.46 -16.23 11.45
N GLN A 468 26.36 -16.89 12.19
CA GLN A 468 26.55 -18.34 12.14
C GLN A 468 25.77 -19.01 13.28
N GLY A 469 24.95 -20.01 12.95
CA GLY A 469 24.32 -20.90 13.92
C GLY A 469 23.04 -21.51 13.38
N PRO A 470 22.49 -22.52 14.08
CA PRO A 470 21.15 -23.01 13.77
C PRO A 470 20.13 -21.95 14.17
N TYR A 471 19.23 -21.62 13.25
CA TYR A 471 18.12 -20.69 13.46
C TYR A 471 16.79 -21.43 13.53
N LEU A 472 15.83 -20.82 14.22
CA LEU A 472 14.46 -21.31 14.35
C LEU A 472 13.53 -20.46 13.48
N LEU A 473 13.02 -21.00 12.38
CA LEU A 473 11.91 -20.40 11.65
C LEU A 473 10.60 -20.79 12.32
N ALA A 474 9.85 -19.78 12.78
CA ALA A 474 8.55 -19.96 13.41
C ALA A 474 7.45 -19.45 12.48
N LEU A 475 6.61 -20.35 11.96
CA LEU A 475 5.45 -20.03 11.14
C LEU A 475 4.16 -20.35 11.89
N SER A 476 3.08 -19.66 11.54
CA SER A 476 1.76 -20.00 12.05
C SER A 476 0.66 -19.63 11.07
N ALA A 477 -0.47 -20.32 11.18
CA ALA A 477 -1.69 -19.97 10.47
C ALA A 477 -2.96 -20.34 11.24
N ARG A 478 -4.12 -19.89 10.75
CA ARG A 478 -5.42 -20.24 11.36
C ARG A 478 -5.94 -21.62 10.97
N THR A 479 -5.40 -22.21 9.90
CA THR A 479 -5.76 -23.54 9.40
C THR A 479 -4.52 -24.29 8.90
N ASP A 480 -4.59 -25.62 8.86
CA ASP A 480 -3.50 -26.44 8.29
C ASP A 480 -3.28 -26.15 6.79
N ALA A 481 -4.35 -25.88 6.04
CA ALA A 481 -4.27 -25.51 4.63
C ALA A 481 -3.51 -24.20 4.42
N ALA A 482 -3.81 -23.17 5.22
CA ALA A 482 -3.10 -21.90 5.19
C ALA A 482 -1.63 -22.07 5.61
N LEU A 483 -1.33 -22.93 6.58
CA LEU A 483 0.04 -23.21 7.01
C LEU A 483 0.86 -23.86 5.88
N LYS A 484 0.31 -24.88 5.20
CA LYS A 484 0.96 -25.51 4.04
C LYS A 484 1.19 -24.50 2.90
N GLN A 485 0.19 -23.67 2.58
CA GLN A 485 0.34 -22.62 1.56
C GLN A 485 1.37 -21.55 1.96
N LEU A 486 1.46 -21.20 3.24
CA LEU A 486 2.46 -20.26 3.74
C LEU A 486 3.88 -20.81 3.56
N VAL A 487 4.09 -22.09 3.87
CA VAL A 487 5.39 -22.76 3.62
C VAL A 487 5.73 -22.79 2.13
N GLN A 488 4.77 -23.07 1.25
CA GLN A 488 4.99 -23.00 -0.22
C GLN A 488 5.41 -21.60 -0.67
N ARG A 489 4.76 -20.56 -0.15
CA ARG A 489 5.11 -19.17 -0.45
C ARG A 489 6.52 -18.83 0.04
N TYR A 490 6.90 -19.27 1.24
CA TYR A 490 8.25 -19.09 1.77
C TYR A 490 9.28 -19.81 0.91
N GLU A 491 9.06 -21.08 0.57
CA GLU A 491 9.97 -21.86 -0.27
C GLU A 491 10.20 -21.21 -1.65
N SER A 492 9.12 -20.76 -2.30
CA SER A 492 9.21 -20.06 -3.60
C SER A 492 9.92 -18.71 -3.51
N HIS A 493 9.64 -17.92 -2.46
CA HIS A 493 10.25 -16.61 -2.26
C HIS A 493 11.76 -16.74 -1.96
N LEU A 494 12.12 -17.62 -1.02
CA LEU A 494 13.50 -17.84 -0.61
C LEU A 494 14.36 -18.46 -1.71
N THR A 495 13.76 -19.24 -2.62
CA THR A 495 14.45 -19.75 -3.82
C THR A 495 14.85 -18.63 -4.78
N THR A 496 14.09 -17.52 -4.82
CA THR A 496 14.36 -16.38 -5.70
C THR A 496 15.17 -15.25 -5.04
N HIS A 497 15.42 -15.36 -3.73
CA HIS A 497 16.18 -14.38 -2.93
C HIS A 497 17.26 -15.08 -2.07
N PRO A 498 18.26 -15.72 -2.70
CA PRO A 498 19.30 -16.47 -1.99
C PRO A 498 20.26 -15.59 -1.17
N ASP A 499 20.19 -14.27 -1.35
CA ASP A 499 20.98 -13.25 -0.67
C ASP A 499 20.45 -12.86 0.72
N LEU A 500 19.24 -13.30 1.08
CA LEU A 500 18.65 -13.04 2.40
C LEU A 500 19.37 -13.81 3.52
N SER A 501 19.64 -13.12 4.63
CA SER A 501 20.20 -13.74 5.83
C SER A 501 19.15 -14.60 6.53
N LEU A 502 19.51 -15.85 6.86
CA LEU A 502 18.65 -16.76 7.62
C LEU A 502 18.23 -16.16 8.98
N GLY A 503 19.12 -15.44 9.64
CA GLY A 503 18.82 -14.73 10.88
C GLY A 503 17.77 -13.63 10.71
N ASP A 504 17.87 -12.83 9.65
CA ASP A 504 16.89 -11.79 9.33
C ASP A 504 15.51 -12.40 9.01
N ILE A 505 15.48 -13.53 8.29
CA ILE A 505 14.26 -14.28 7.97
C ILE A 505 13.56 -14.75 9.26
N CYS A 506 14.29 -15.48 10.12
CA CYS A 506 13.76 -16.01 11.38
C CYS A 506 13.36 -14.89 12.35
N TYR A 507 14.15 -13.82 12.43
CA TYR A 507 13.84 -12.64 13.21
C TYR A 507 12.52 -12.02 12.77
N THR A 508 12.34 -11.80 11.46
CA THR A 508 11.11 -11.22 10.90
C THR A 508 9.90 -12.11 11.16
N ALA A 509 10.04 -13.42 10.97
CA ALA A 509 8.95 -14.37 11.18
C ALA A 509 8.47 -14.43 12.64
N ILE A 510 9.36 -14.21 13.62
CA ILE A 510 9.03 -14.19 15.05
C ILE A 510 8.59 -12.80 15.52
N ALA A 511 9.31 -11.74 15.17
CA ALA A 511 9.06 -10.41 15.69
C ALA A 511 7.94 -9.67 14.94
N GLY A 512 7.74 -10.01 13.66
CA GLY A 512 6.94 -9.24 12.72
C GLY A 512 5.69 -9.95 12.21
N ARG A 513 5.26 -11.06 12.83
CA ARG A 513 4.04 -11.79 12.48
C ARG A 513 3.19 -12.07 13.72
N CYS A 514 1.89 -12.21 13.51
CA CYS A 514 1.02 -12.77 14.54
C CYS A 514 1.22 -14.29 14.64
N HIS A 515 1.10 -14.85 15.85
CA HIS A 515 1.31 -16.27 16.09
C HIS A 515 -0.01 -17.00 16.39
N PHE A 516 -0.63 -17.51 15.33
CA PHE A 516 -1.90 -18.23 15.34
C PHE A 516 -1.80 -19.66 15.92
N ASN A 517 -2.90 -20.41 15.87
CA ASN A 517 -3.06 -21.69 16.53
C ASN A 517 -2.41 -22.87 15.79
N HIS A 518 -2.32 -22.89 14.47
CA HIS A 518 -1.56 -23.92 13.76
C HIS A 518 -0.12 -23.45 13.62
N ARG A 519 0.81 -24.08 14.33
CA ARG A 519 2.20 -23.61 14.44
C ARG A 519 3.17 -24.64 13.87
N LEU A 520 4.19 -24.12 13.19
CA LEU A 520 5.29 -24.89 12.62
C LEU A 520 6.60 -24.24 13.02
N ALA A 521 7.51 -25.05 13.53
CA ALA A 521 8.88 -24.64 13.80
C ALA A 521 9.83 -25.47 12.93
N MET A 522 10.76 -24.82 12.25
CA MET A 522 11.81 -25.45 11.44
C MET A 522 13.17 -24.96 11.92
N ILE A 523 14.13 -25.88 12.04
CA ILE A 523 15.50 -25.61 12.45
C ILE A 523 16.40 -25.82 11.24
N ALA A 524 17.28 -24.86 10.96
CA ALA A 524 18.25 -24.94 9.88
C ALA A 524 19.49 -24.11 10.19
N ASP A 525 20.67 -24.58 9.75
CA ASP A 525 21.94 -23.86 9.81
C ASP A 525 22.18 -22.98 8.58
N SER A 526 21.42 -23.21 7.51
CA SER A 526 21.60 -22.52 6.23
C SER A 526 20.30 -22.40 5.44
N LEU A 527 20.27 -21.43 4.51
CA LEU A 527 19.12 -21.25 3.63
C LEU A 527 18.83 -22.50 2.75
N PRO A 528 19.83 -23.19 2.15
CA PRO A 528 19.59 -24.44 1.43
C PRO A 528 18.97 -25.55 2.30
N GLU A 529 19.41 -25.68 3.55
CA GLU A 529 18.84 -26.65 4.49
C GLU A 529 17.40 -26.29 4.87
N LEU A 530 17.11 -25.00 5.08
CA LEU A 530 15.76 -24.52 5.32
C LEU A 530 14.83 -24.87 4.15
N LEU A 531 15.28 -24.64 2.90
CA LEU A 531 14.52 -25.00 1.70
C LEU A 531 14.28 -26.52 1.60
N HIS A 532 15.28 -27.34 1.94
CA HIS A 532 15.11 -28.79 2.01
C HIS A 532 14.04 -29.17 3.05
N THR A 533 14.08 -28.54 4.23
CA THR A 533 13.12 -28.75 5.32
C THR A 533 11.70 -28.34 4.94
N CYS A 534 11.54 -27.21 4.24
CA CYS A 534 10.26 -26.80 3.68
C CYS A 534 9.70 -27.88 2.72
N ARG A 535 10.54 -28.43 1.83
CA ARG A 535 10.10 -29.48 0.89
C ARG A 535 9.74 -30.77 1.61
N ALA A 536 10.51 -31.19 2.61
CA ALA A 536 10.20 -32.36 3.43
C ALA A 536 8.84 -32.22 4.13
N PHE A 537 8.58 -31.05 4.73
CA PHE A 537 7.27 -30.75 5.34
C PHE A 537 6.13 -30.78 4.31
N LEU A 538 6.32 -30.17 3.13
CA LEU A 538 5.30 -30.14 2.07
C LEU A 538 4.99 -31.52 1.49
N GLN A 539 5.93 -32.47 1.60
CA GLN A 539 5.77 -33.86 1.20
C GLN A 539 5.32 -34.78 2.35
N ASP A 540 4.98 -34.20 3.51
CA ASP A 540 4.61 -34.92 4.74
C ASP A 540 5.67 -35.97 5.16
N GLN A 541 6.95 -35.71 4.88
CA GLN A 541 8.07 -36.58 5.24
C GLN A 541 8.53 -36.31 6.68
N PRO A 542 8.68 -37.34 7.53
CA PRO A 542 9.20 -37.17 8.88
C PRO A 542 10.65 -36.71 8.82
N ALA A 543 10.98 -35.62 9.51
CA ALA A 543 12.35 -35.15 9.68
C ALA A 543 12.57 -34.63 11.10
N ALA A 544 13.82 -34.72 11.59
CA ALA A 544 14.17 -34.32 12.96
C ALA A 544 14.22 -32.80 13.16
N ASN A 545 14.20 -32.03 12.07
CA ASN A 545 14.45 -30.59 12.06
C ASN A 545 13.19 -29.74 11.83
N TRP A 546 12.00 -30.33 11.90
CA TRP A 546 10.75 -29.58 12.00
C TRP A 546 9.76 -30.23 12.96
N VAL A 547 8.89 -29.41 13.56
CA VAL A 547 7.79 -29.86 14.41
C VAL A 547 6.57 -29.00 14.13
N GLN A 548 5.41 -29.64 14.03
CA GLN A 548 4.11 -28.99 13.90
C GLN A 548 3.26 -29.29 15.13
N GLY A 549 2.42 -28.34 15.53
CA GLY A 549 1.46 -28.53 16.60
C GLY A 549 0.30 -27.54 16.52
N ARG A 550 -0.70 -27.77 17.36
CA ARG A 550 -1.82 -26.85 17.57
C ARG A 550 -1.69 -26.24 18.96
N ALA A 551 -1.48 -24.93 19.02
CA ALA A 551 -1.40 -24.20 20.27
C ALA A 551 -2.76 -24.20 20.99
N GLU A 552 -2.74 -24.46 22.29
CA GLU A 552 -3.93 -24.32 23.14
C GLU A 552 -4.15 -22.86 23.57
N PRO A 553 -5.39 -22.41 23.79
CA PRO A 553 -5.68 -21.02 24.16
C PRO A 553 -5.21 -20.60 25.58
N THR A 554 -4.73 -21.54 26.39
CA THR A 554 -4.50 -21.34 27.82
C THR A 554 -3.09 -20.84 28.13
N GLY A 555 -3.00 -19.62 28.66
CA GLY A 555 -1.82 -19.09 29.37
C GLY A 555 -0.51 -19.11 28.57
N SER A 556 -0.43 -18.32 27.49
CA SER A 556 0.77 -18.23 26.67
C SER A 556 1.98 -17.78 27.51
N LYS A 557 2.86 -18.73 27.84
CA LYS A 557 4.18 -18.42 28.38
C LYS A 557 4.96 -17.67 27.30
N THR A 558 5.47 -16.49 27.63
CA THR A 558 6.39 -15.75 26.75
C THR A 558 7.82 -16.15 27.10
N ILE A 559 8.58 -16.55 26.09
CA ILE A 559 9.97 -16.99 26.23
C ILE A 559 10.87 -15.91 25.61
N PRO A 560 11.70 -15.22 26.42
CA PRO A 560 12.65 -14.26 25.92
C PRO A 560 13.78 -14.98 25.16
N ILE A 561 14.03 -14.55 23.92
CA ILE A 561 15.10 -15.05 23.05
C ILE A 561 16.07 -13.93 22.69
N SER A 562 17.33 -14.28 22.41
CA SER A 562 18.36 -13.32 21.98
C SER A 562 19.44 -14.01 21.14
N THR A 563 20.17 -13.26 20.31
CA THR A 563 21.39 -13.77 19.68
C THR A 563 22.62 -13.28 20.44
N ARG A 564 23.47 -14.20 20.92
CA ARG A 564 24.77 -13.91 21.57
C ARG A 564 25.85 -14.74 20.89
N ASP A 565 26.95 -14.09 20.51
CA ASP A 565 28.07 -14.73 19.78
C ASP A 565 27.64 -15.54 18.54
N GLY A 566 26.59 -15.07 17.84
CA GLY A 566 26.02 -15.73 16.67
C GLY A 566 24.95 -16.79 16.98
N MET A 567 24.83 -17.26 18.23
CA MET A 567 23.92 -18.34 18.61
C MET A 567 22.60 -17.83 19.21
N LEU A 568 21.50 -18.54 18.93
CA LEU A 568 20.21 -18.30 19.59
C LEU A 568 20.26 -18.75 21.06
N THR A 569 19.74 -17.93 21.95
CA THR A 569 19.68 -18.16 23.41
C THR A 569 18.24 -17.96 23.90
N ALA A 570 17.81 -18.69 24.93
CA ALA A 570 16.49 -18.55 25.56
C ALA A 570 16.64 -18.42 27.08
N GLU A 571 15.93 -17.48 27.71
CA GLU A 571 16.00 -17.22 29.17
C GLU A 571 17.45 -17.06 29.69
N GLN A 572 18.34 -16.45 28.87
CA GLN A 572 19.78 -16.29 29.14
C GLN A 572 20.60 -17.59 29.24
N THR A 573 19.98 -18.74 28.98
CA THR A 573 20.67 -20.02 28.84
C THR A 573 21.03 -20.23 27.36
N PRO A 574 22.30 -20.51 27.02
CA PRO A 574 22.65 -20.92 25.68
C PRO A 574 21.84 -22.16 25.29
N LEU A 575 21.13 -22.10 24.16
CA LEU A 575 20.59 -23.32 23.55
C LEU A 575 21.77 -24.01 22.85
N ALA A 576 22.60 -24.67 23.65
CA ALA A 576 23.77 -25.37 23.15
C ALA A 576 23.32 -26.61 22.37
N GLY A 577 23.51 -26.59 21.05
CA GLY A 577 23.23 -27.72 20.17
C GLY A 577 21.76 -27.92 19.76
N PRO A 578 21.48 -28.92 18.91
CA PRO A 578 20.15 -29.21 18.35
C PRO A 578 19.06 -29.42 19.41
N ASP A 579 19.41 -29.96 20.58
CA ASP A 579 18.46 -30.32 21.63
C ASP A 579 17.77 -29.11 22.28
N GLY A 580 18.51 -28.01 22.48
CA GLY A 580 17.94 -26.77 23.03
C GLY A 580 16.97 -26.10 22.06
N LEU A 581 17.32 -26.03 20.77
CA LEU A 581 16.43 -25.50 19.73
C LEU A 581 15.21 -26.39 19.51
N ASN A 582 15.38 -27.72 19.57
CA ASN A 582 14.28 -28.68 19.52
C ASN A 582 13.31 -28.48 20.69
N GLN A 583 13.82 -28.22 21.89
CA GLN A 583 12.96 -27.89 23.04
C GLN A 583 12.20 -26.58 22.82
N LEU A 584 12.87 -25.52 22.34
CA LEU A 584 12.23 -24.24 22.04
C LEU A 584 11.15 -24.39 20.95
N ALA A 585 11.45 -25.15 19.90
CA ALA A 585 10.52 -25.47 18.81
C ALA A 585 9.26 -26.17 19.34
N ARG A 586 9.42 -27.16 20.23
CA ARG A 586 8.30 -27.86 20.89
C ARG A 586 7.45 -26.92 21.74
N LEU A 587 8.09 -26.05 22.54
CA LEU A 587 7.37 -25.06 23.35
C LEU A 587 6.58 -24.08 22.48
N TYR A 588 7.17 -23.61 21.38
CA TYR A 588 6.50 -22.71 20.44
C TYR A 588 5.24 -23.35 19.85
N VAL A 589 5.32 -24.59 19.36
CA VAL A 589 4.16 -25.26 18.74
C VAL A 589 3.08 -25.66 19.76
N GLN A 590 3.44 -25.75 21.05
CA GLN A 590 2.50 -25.94 22.15
C GLN A 590 1.81 -24.64 22.60
N GLY A 591 2.26 -23.47 22.12
CA GLY A 591 1.61 -22.18 22.36
C GLY A 591 2.47 -21.12 23.06
N ALA A 592 3.73 -21.40 23.36
CA ALA A 592 4.63 -20.39 23.89
C ALA A 592 4.90 -19.30 22.84
N ASN A 593 4.90 -18.04 23.25
CA ASN A 593 5.30 -16.93 22.38
C ASN A 593 6.80 -16.69 22.52
N LEU A 594 7.46 -16.37 21.41
CA LEU A 594 8.90 -16.08 21.39
C LEU A 594 9.10 -14.57 21.27
N GLU A 595 9.91 -13.98 22.14
CA GLU A 595 10.12 -12.53 22.16
C GLU A 595 11.60 -12.16 22.14
N TRP A 596 12.01 -11.41 21.11
CA TRP A 596 13.38 -10.94 20.98
C TRP A 596 13.72 -9.85 22.01
N THR A 597 14.76 -10.09 22.81
CA THR A 597 15.28 -9.16 23.82
C THR A 597 16.41 -8.28 23.29
N ASN A 598 16.99 -8.61 22.14
CA ASN A 598 17.96 -7.77 21.45
C ASN A 598 17.65 -7.65 19.94
N ARG A 599 18.09 -6.54 19.33
CA ARG A 599 17.96 -6.28 17.89
C ARG A 599 19.26 -6.61 17.17
N ALA A 600 19.59 -7.90 17.13
CA ALA A 600 20.78 -8.40 16.43
C ALA A 600 20.57 -8.55 14.91
N HIS A 601 19.31 -8.67 14.49
CA HIS A 601 18.86 -8.88 13.11
C HIS A 601 17.91 -7.77 12.68
N ARG A 602 17.71 -7.64 11.37
CA ARG A 602 16.78 -6.65 10.79
C ARG A 602 15.57 -7.33 10.18
N LYS A 603 14.48 -6.56 10.02
CA LYS A 603 13.29 -7.03 9.32
C LYS A 603 13.55 -7.06 7.81
N VAL A 604 13.10 -8.11 7.14
CA VAL A 604 13.19 -8.27 5.68
C VAL A 604 11.80 -8.56 5.09
N PRO A 605 11.56 -8.20 3.82
CA PRO A 605 10.32 -8.58 3.14
C PRO A 605 10.17 -10.10 3.14
N LEU A 606 9.00 -10.59 3.56
CA LEU A 606 8.68 -12.02 3.58
C LEU A 606 7.24 -12.21 3.09
N PRO A 607 6.91 -13.38 2.52
CA PRO A 607 5.55 -13.66 2.06
C PRO A 607 4.49 -13.43 3.13
N THR A 608 3.35 -12.90 2.68
CA THR A 608 2.20 -12.58 3.52
C THR A 608 1.21 -13.74 3.63
N TYR A 609 0.30 -13.63 4.59
CA TYR A 609 -0.69 -14.64 4.92
C TYR A 609 -1.51 -15.11 3.71
N PRO A 610 -1.66 -16.42 3.49
CA PRO A 610 -2.52 -16.97 2.45
C PRO A 610 -3.97 -17.04 2.93
N PHE A 611 -4.73 -15.95 2.72
CA PHE A 611 -6.15 -15.90 3.05
C PHE A 611 -6.94 -17.06 2.42
N GLN A 612 -7.77 -17.73 3.22
CA GLN A 612 -8.62 -18.85 2.83
C GLN A 612 -9.99 -18.32 2.39
N ARG A 613 -10.05 -17.81 1.15
CA ARG A 613 -11.25 -17.10 0.67
C ARG A 613 -12.46 -18.00 0.47
N GLN A 614 -13.61 -17.47 0.86
CA GLN A 614 -14.95 -18.01 0.60
C GLN A 614 -15.79 -16.96 -0.12
N GLN A 615 -16.83 -17.41 -0.83
CA GLN A 615 -17.72 -16.54 -1.60
C GLN A 615 -18.79 -15.91 -0.69
N TYR A 616 -18.84 -14.57 -0.66
CA TYR A 616 -19.86 -13.79 0.04
C TYR A 616 -20.58 -12.84 -0.93
N GLY A 617 -21.13 -13.40 -2.01
CA GLY A 617 -21.83 -12.65 -3.05
C GLY A 617 -23.34 -12.48 -2.79
N LEU A 618 -23.97 -11.56 -3.53
CA LEU A 618 -25.39 -11.22 -3.39
C LEU A 618 -26.33 -12.40 -3.70
N GLY A 619 -25.94 -13.33 -4.58
CA GLY A 619 -26.73 -14.53 -4.88
C GLY A 619 -26.93 -15.48 -3.68
N ALA A 620 -26.10 -15.36 -2.63
CA ALA A 620 -26.26 -16.13 -1.40
C ALA A 620 -27.30 -15.51 -0.44
N LEU A 621 -27.65 -14.23 -0.61
CA LEU A 621 -28.73 -13.57 0.15
C LEU A 621 -30.11 -14.02 -0.36
N THR A 622 -30.28 -14.19 -1.67
CA THR A 622 -31.55 -14.62 -2.29
C THR A 622 -31.90 -16.09 -2.07
N GLN A 623 -30.90 -16.98 -1.95
CA GLN A 623 -31.16 -18.41 -1.66
C GLN A 623 -31.69 -18.66 -0.24
N ARG A 624 -31.37 -17.79 0.72
CA ARG A 624 -31.81 -17.95 2.12
C ARG A 624 -33.23 -17.44 2.38
N SER A 625 -33.73 -16.48 1.62
CA SER A 625 -35.13 -16.05 1.72
C SER A 625 -36.10 -17.11 1.19
N GLY A 626 -35.68 -17.93 0.21
CA GLY A 626 -36.49 -19.05 -0.31
C GLY A 626 -36.54 -20.29 0.58
N MET A 627 -35.71 -20.39 1.62
CA MET A 627 -35.75 -21.48 2.60
C MET A 627 -36.61 -21.15 3.85
N LYS A 628 -37.15 -19.94 3.92
CA LYS A 628 -38.08 -19.51 4.99
C LYS A 628 -39.54 -19.39 4.53
N SER A 629 -39.86 -19.82 3.31
CA SER A 629 -41.22 -19.93 2.79
C SER A 629 -41.77 -21.33 2.92
#